data_AF-A0A229RR76-F1
#
_entry.id   AF-A0A229RR76-F1
#
_cell.length_a   1.000
_cell.length_b   1.000
_cell.length_c   1.000
_cell.angle_alpha   90.00
_cell.angle_beta   90.00
_cell.angle_gamma   90.00
#
_symmetry.space_group_name_H-M   'P 1'
#
loop_
_entity.id
_entity.type
_entity.pdbx_description
1 polymer ?
#
loop_
_entity_poly.entity_id
_entity_poly.type
_entity_poly.pdbx_seq_one_letter_code
_entity_poly.pdbx_strand_id
1 'polypeptide(L)'
;MSPRAVSRASARAESTILQLLDGNIPPSPEIVKDIAPVLQISETDLLIIAGLATRQAVSTANPYRNSTEIGELVSIASSLTDEKMRRLIDTARSLKSENHR
;
A
#
# COMPACT_ATOMS: atom_id res chain seq x y z
N MET A 1 20.39 9.57 -11.78
CA MET A 1 21.05 8.58 -10.89
C MET A 1 21.90 7.65 -11.73
N SER A 2 23.04 7.17 -11.22
CA SER A 2 23.86 6.16 -11.92
C SER A 2 23.46 4.73 -11.52
N PRO A 3 23.66 3.72 -12.39
CA PRO A 3 23.39 2.31 -12.06
C PRO A 3 24.11 1.86 -10.79
N ARG A 4 25.35 2.32 -10.59
CA ARG A 4 26.14 2.09 -9.38
C ARG A 4 25.51 2.68 -8.12
N ALA A 5 24.89 3.85 -8.21
CA ALA A 5 24.21 4.46 -7.07
C ALA A 5 22.95 3.66 -6.68
N VAL A 6 22.18 3.21 -7.67
CA VAL A 6 20.99 2.38 -7.45
C VAL A 6 21.39 1.03 -6.84
N SER A 7 22.39 0.36 -7.39
CA SER A 7 22.95 -0.88 -6.86
C SER A 7 23.28 -0.80 -5.38
N ARG A 8 24.02 0.25 -4.98
CA ARG A 8 24.41 0.44 -3.58
C ARG A 8 23.21 0.71 -2.68
N ALA A 9 22.25 1.51 -3.14
CA ALA A 9 21.10 1.91 -2.34
C ALA A 9 20.04 0.80 -2.21
N SER A 10 19.90 -0.06 -3.22
CA SER A 10 18.94 -1.17 -3.22
C SER A 10 19.54 -2.50 -2.74
N ALA A 11 20.82 -2.51 -2.35
CA ALA A 11 21.59 -3.73 -2.03
C ALA A 11 21.53 -4.81 -3.14
N ARG A 12 21.43 -4.40 -4.42
CA ARG A 12 21.44 -5.30 -5.58
C ARG A 12 22.77 -5.20 -6.30
N ALA A 13 23.19 -6.29 -6.95
CA ALA A 13 24.41 -6.28 -7.76
C ALA A 13 24.27 -5.26 -8.92
N GLU A 14 25.35 -4.53 -9.20
CA GLU A 14 25.36 -3.55 -10.31
C GLU A 14 25.08 -4.22 -11.66
N SER A 15 25.55 -5.47 -11.84
CA SER A 15 25.22 -6.30 -13.00
C SER A 15 23.72 -6.58 -13.14
N THR A 16 23.01 -6.81 -12.03
CA THR A 16 21.55 -6.99 -12.04
C THR A 16 20.85 -5.70 -12.46
N ILE A 17 21.30 -4.54 -11.96
CA ILE A 17 20.73 -3.24 -12.35
C ILE A 17 20.97 -2.99 -13.84
N LEU A 18 22.17 -3.25 -14.36
CA LEU A 18 22.48 -3.11 -15.78
C LEU A 18 21.63 -4.06 -16.64
N GLN A 19 21.51 -5.33 -16.25
CA GLN A 19 20.69 -6.30 -16.98
C GLN A 19 19.20 -5.93 -17.00
N LEU A 20 18.66 -5.30 -15.94
CA LEU A 20 17.30 -4.77 -15.92
C LEU A 20 17.13 -3.58 -16.86
N LEU A 21 18.10 -2.65 -16.86
CA LEU A 21 18.09 -1.47 -17.73
C LEU A 21 18.20 -1.86 -19.21
N ASP A 22 19.01 -2.87 -19.51
CA ASP A 22 19.20 -3.41 -20.86
C ASP A 22 18.06 -4.34 -21.31
N GLY A 23 17.10 -4.67 -20.42
CA GLY A 23 16.00 -5.59 -20.70
C GLY A 23 16.41 -7.06 -20.84
N ASN A 24 17.62 -7.41 -20.42
CA ASN A 24 18.17 -8.77 -20.50
C ASN A 24 17.57 -9.71 -19.45
N ILE A 25 17.08 -9.17 -18.33
CA ILE A 25 16.32 -9.92 -17.33
C ILE A 25 14.99 -9.22 -17.05
N PRO A 26 13.90 -9.98 -16.86
CA PRO A 26 12.64 -9.40 -16.46
C PRO A 26 12.72 -8.89 -15.00
N PRO A 27 12.01 -7.81 -14.66
CA PRO A 27 11.84 -7.42 -13.27
C PRO A 27 11.10 -8.50 -12.49
N SER A 28 11.43 -8.67 -11.20
CA SER A 28 10.69 -9.52 -10.27
C SER A 28 10.11 -8.68 -9.12
N PRO A 29 9.07 -9.16 -8.41
CA PRO A 29 8.50 -8.43 -7.28
C PRO A 29 9.54 -8.11 -6.19
N GLU A 30 10.46 -9.02 -5.92
CA GLU A 30 11.53 -8.84 -4.93
C GLU A 30 12.50 -7.74 -5.36
N ILE A 31 12.83 -7.67 -6.65
CA ILE A 31 13.68 -6.62 -7.22
C ILE A 31 12.97 -5.27 -7.15
N VAL A 32 11.67 -5.23 -7.48
CA VAL A 32 10.86 -4.00 -7.43
C VAL A 32 10.75 -3.46 -6.01
N LYS A 33 10.53 -4.33 -5.02
CA LYS A 33 10.47 -3.97 -3.60
C LYS A 33 11.75 -3.27 -3.10
N ASP A 34 12.91 -3.73 -3.55
CA ASP A 34 14.19 -3.15 -3.11
C ASP A 34 14.55 -1.86 -3.85
N ILE A 35 14.07 -1.70 -5.09
CA ILE A 35 14.38 -0.55 -5.95
C ILE A 35 13.39 0.61 -5.72
N ALA A 36 12.12 0.32 -5.43
CA ALA A 36 11.07 1.33 -5.26
C ALA A 36 11.43 2.45 -4.25
N PRO A 37 11.95 2.15 -3.03
CA PRO A 37 12.36 3.18 -2.08
C PRO A 37 13.51 4.06 -2.59
N VAL A 38 14.44 3.48 -3.36
CA VAL A 38 15.59 4.20 -3.93
C VAL A 38 15.12 5.21 -4.97
N LEU A 39 14.18 4.80 -5.81
CA LEU A 39 13.60 5.66 -6.85
C LEU A 39 12.57 6.65 -6.32
N GLN A 40 12.17 6.53 -5.05
CA GLN A 40 11.08 7.29 -4.44
C GLN A 40 9.76 7.15 -5.21
N ILE A 41 9.54 5.95 -5.78
CA ILE A 41 8.30 5.56 -6.46
C ILE A 41 7.59 4.56 -5.54
N SER A 42 6.26 4.59 -5.50
CA SER A 42 5.53 3.58 -4.73
C SER A 42 5.79 2.19 -5.30
N GLU A 43 5.92 1.20 -4.42
CA GLU A 43 6.12 -0.20 -4.85
C GLU A 43 4.97 -0.65 -5.78
N THR A 44 3.74 -0.24 -5.47
CA THR A 44 2.55 -0.53 -6.27
C THR A 44 2.65 0.05 -7.68
N ASP A 45 3.04 1.31 -7.83
CA ASP A 45 3.18 1.94 -9.15
C ASP A 45 4.31 1.27 -9.94
N LEU A 46 5.42 0.96 -9.30
CA LEU A 46 6.55 0.32 -9.96
C LEU A 46 6.22 -1.12 -10.39
N LEU A 47 5.41 -1.86 -9.61
CA LEU A 47 4.87 -3.16 -9.99
C LEU A 47 3.92 -3.07 -11.19
N ILE A 48 3.09 -2.03 -11.26
CA ILE A 48 2.21 -1.77 -12.41
C ILE A 48 3.03 -1.46 -13.67
N ILE A 49 4.00 -0.55 -13.56
CA ILE A 49 4.90 -0.17 -14.66
C ILE A 49 5.67 -1.40 -15.16
N ALA A 50 6.12 -2.26 -14.25
CA ALA A 50 6.83 -3.50 -14.58
C ALA A 50 5.93 -4.62 -15.14
N GLY A 51 4.61 -4.42 -15.23
CA GLY A 51 3.67 -5.46 -15.65
C GLY A 51 3.55 -6.64 -14.67
N LEU A 52 4.03 -6.46 -13.44
CA LEU A 52 4.06 -7.46 -12.37
C LEU A 52 2.85 -7.39 -11.44
N ALA A 53 2.03 -6.34 -11.57
CA ALA A 53 0.74 -6.27 -10.92
C ALA A 53 -0.15 -7.40 -11.48
N THR A 54 -0.12 -8.57 -10.83
CA THR A 54 -1.19 -9.54 -10.99
C THR A 54 -2.48 -8.83 -10.60
N ARG A 55 -3.56 -9.12 -11.32
CA ARG A 55 -4.89 -8.48 -11.23
C ARG A 55 -5.54 -8.51 -9.82
N GLN A 56 -4.82 -8.97 -8.79
CA GLN A 56 -5.20 -9.02 -7.38
C GLN A 56 -4.55 -7.93 -6.50
N ALA A 57 -3.54 -7.20 -6.99
CA ALA A 57 -2.94 -6.07 -6.26
C ALA A 57 -3.53 -4.71 -6.62
N VAL A 58 -4.44 -4.67 -7.60
CA VAL A 58 -5.59 -3.77 -7.46
C VAL A 58 -6.46 -4.43 -6.39
N SER A 59 -6.05 -4.28 -5.13
CA SER A 59 -7.07 -4.01 -4.13
C SER A 59 -7.78 -2.82 -4.74
N THR A 60 -8.91 -3.12 -5.35
CA THR A 60 -10.00 -2.19 -5.34
C THR A 60 -10.09 -1.80 -3.86
N ALA A 61 -9.44 -0.68 -3.51
CA ALA A 61 -10.22 0.46 -3.09
C ALA A 61 -11.37 0.60 -4.09
N ASN A 62 -12.31 -0.35 -4.04
CA ASN A 62 -13.71 -0.05 -3.99
C ASN A 62 -13.67 1.05 -2.93
N PRO A 63 -13.81 2.34 -3.31
CA PRO A 63 -13.89 3.38 -2.30
C PRO A 63 -14.86 2.79 -1.31
N TYR A 64 -14.39 2.57 -0.07
CA TYR A 64 -15.13 1.84 0.96
C TYR A 64 -16.59 2.16 0.69
N ARG A 65 -17.46 1.17 0.50
CA ARG A 65 -18.81 1.44 -0.06
C ARG A 65 -19.54 2.59 0.68
N ASN A 66 -19.03 2.93 1.87
CA ASN A 66 -19.37 4.05 2.72
C ASN A 66 -18.15 4.99 3.07
N SER A 67 -17.28 5.37 2.12
CA SER A 67 -16.02 6.09 2.40
C SER A 67 -16.27 7.49 2.93
N THR A 68 -17.37 8.10 2.47
CA THR A 68 -17.86 9.39 2.93
C THR A 68 -18.34 9.29 4.37
N GLU A 69 -19.09 8.24 4.70
CA GLU A 69 -19.65 7.95 6.01
C GLU A 69 -18.55 7.55 7.00
N ILE A 70 -17.49 6.88 6.56
CA ILE A 70 -16.31 6.61 7.39
C ILE A 70 -15.56 7.93 7.68
N GLY A 71 -15.38 8.79 6.67
CA GLY A 71 -14.77 10.10 6.87
C GLY A 71 -15.57 10.98 7.85
N GLU A 72 -16.89 10.98 7.71
CA GLU A 72 -17.81 11.67 8.62
C GLU A 72 -17.73 11.10 10.05
N LEU A 73 -17.72 9.77 10.19
CA LEU A 73 -17.56 9.11 11.48
C LEU A 73 -16.23 9.48 12.16
N VAL A 74 -15.12 9.49 11.41
CA VAL A 74 -13.81 9.91 11.92
C VAL A 74 -13.83 11.38 12.35
N SER A 75 -14.43 12.26 11.54
CA SER A 75 -14.57 13.68 11.86
C SER A 75 -15.35 13.89 13.15
N ILE A 76 -16.51 13.24 13.30
CA ILE A 76 -17.34 13.33 14.51
C ILE A 76 -16.59 12.76 15.71
N ALA A 77 -16.02 11.56 15.57
CA ALA A 77 -15.34 10.86 16.65
C ALA A 77 -14.15 11.67 17.18
N SER A 78 -13.43 12.39 16.32
CA SER A 78 -12.27 13.22 16.71
C SER A 78 -12.61 14.35 17.70
N SER A 79 -13.88 14.78 17.75
CA SER A 79 -14.36 15.84 18.65
C SER A 79 -14.97 15.33 19.96
N LEU A 80 -15.04 14.01 20.14
CA LEU A 80 -15.68 13.40 21.31
C LEU A 80 -14.74 13.35 22.52
N THR A 81 -15.33 13.38 23.71
CA THR A 81 -14.63 13.05 24.95
C THR A 81 -14.42 11.54 25.07
N ASP A 82 -13.44 11.12 25.87
CA ASP A 82 -13.10 9.70 26.06
C ASP A 82 -14.30 8.82 26.45
N GLU A 83 -15.17 9.33 27.33
CA GLU A 83 -16.41 8.65 27.75
C GLU A 83 -17.38 8.43 26.57
N LYS A 84 -17.54 9.43 25.70
CA LYS A 84 -18.41 9.32 24.52
C LYS A 84 -17.80 8.41 23.46
N MET A 85 -16.47 8.42 23.31
CA MET A 85 -15.76 7.51 22.41
C MET A 85 -15.92 6.06 22.85
N ARG A 86 -15.81 5.77 24.15
CA ARG A 86 -16.05 4.42 24.69
C ARG A 86 -17.45 3.91 24.38
N ARG A 87 -18.47 4.74 24.61
CA ARG A 87 -19.87 4.40 24.26
C ARG A 87 -20.06 4.15 22.76
N LEU A 88 -19.41 4.93 21.90
CA LEU A 88 -19.43 4.73 20.45
C LEU A 88 -18.82 3.37 20.07
N ILE A 89 -17.70 2.99 20.68
CA ILE A 89 -17.05 1.69 20.48
C ILE A 89 -17.96 0.55 20.94
N ASP A 90 -18.57 0.67 22.12
CA ASP A 90 -19.46 -0.37 22.66
C ASP A 90 -20.69 -0.57 21.78
N THR A 91 -21.27 0.52 21.28
CA THR A 91 -22.41 0.47 20.35
C THR A 91 -22.03 -0.20 19.04
N ALA A 92 -20.86 0.14 18.46
CA ALA A 92 -20.35 -0.49 17.24
C ALA A 92 -20.08 -2.00 17.44
N ARG A 93 -19.60 -2.40 18.62
CA ARG A 93 -19.41 -3.81 18.97
C ARG A 93 -20.74 -4.56 19.09
N SER A 94 -21.77 -3.96 19.68
CA SER A 94 -23.11 -4.54 19.76
C SER A 94 -23.69 -4.77 18.36
N LEU A 95 -23.67 -3.76 17.50
CA LEU A 95 -24.12 -3.84 16.10
C LEU A 95 -23.38 -4.94 15.32
N LYS A 96 -22.07 -5.09 15.54
CA LYS A 96 -21.29 -6.19 14.92
C LYS A 96 -21.79 -7.56 15.38
N SER A 97 -22.16 -7.71 16.65
CA SER A 97 -22.62 -8.98 17.20
C SER A 97 -24.04 -9.38 16.76
N GLU A 98 -24.91 -8.41 16.48
CA GLU A 98 -26.28 -8.66 15.98
C GLU A 98 -26.29 -9.22 14.54
N ASN A 99 -25.34 -8.80 13.70
CA ASN A 99 -25.21 -9.31 12.32
C ASN A 99 -24.67 -10.77 12.21
N HIS A 100 -24.40 -11.45 13.32
CA HIS A 100 -23.91 -12.84 13.35
C HIS A 100 -24.93 -13.83 13.98
N ARG A 101 -26.20 -13.43 14.13
CA ARG A 101 -27.34 -14.29 14.48
C ARG A 101 -28.31 -14.39 13.32
#